data_AF-A0AAI9C3V7-F1
#
_entry.id   AF-A0AAI9C3V7-F1
#
_cell.length_a   1.000
_cell.length_b   1.000
_cell.length_c   1.000
_cell.angle_alpha   90.00
_cell.angle_beta   90.00
_cell.angle_gamma   90.00
#
_symmetry.space_group_name_H-M   'P 1'
#
loop_
_entity.id
_entity.type
_entity.pdbx_description
1 polymer ?
#
loop_
_entity_poly.entity_id
_entity_poly.type
_entity_poly.pdbx_seq_one_letter_code
_entity_poly.pdbx_strand_id
1 'polypeptide(L)'
;RANRAGEARAAARWRVLILSAGEVGLAQHMAEVGKQARAGQSVRLADVPAEAEGGHGVFERLHDASDGAALSALLKDAAARTYGAPWPLWMGYLTQQDSPTLTAQLRESTDRFLATYVPEDASGEVRRVAERFAVVAFAGELASSCRHRITGWPKGEATRGVAACFQAWLQRRGGSGSADTDALLSRVRAFFEAHGESRLEPLRYGQEAPPVRDRAGFRRFDEVGVTEYLVLPEALKRELCAGFDPRQATRELIAAGWLKPSTDGKSSQSVRVPSLGSMRLYVFDSRKVHDSAL
;
A
#
# COMPACT_ATOMS: atom_id res chain seq x y z
N ARG A 1 -24.94 8.09 22.66
CA ARG A 1 -26.34 8.59 22.74
C ARG A 1 -27.12 7.63 23.63
N ALA A 2 -27.81 8.11 24.67
CA ALA A 2 -28.60 7.27 25.58
C ALA A 2 -29.87 6.69 24.90
N ASN A 3 -30.41 5.60 25.42
CA ASN A 3 -31.72 5.08 25.01
C ASN A 3 -32.86 5.96 25.60
N ARG A 4 -34.13 5.70 25.24
CA ARG A 4 -35.29 6.45 25.77
C ARG A 4 -35.42 6.42 27.31
N ALA A 5 -34.70 5.53 27.99
CA ALA A 5 -34.69 5.39 29.44
C ALA A 5 -33.46 6.03 30.12
N GLY A 6 -32.62 6.76 29.38
CA GLY A 6 -31.43 7.44 29.93
C GLY A 6 -30.21 6.53 30.13
N GLU A 7 -30.29 5.25 29.78
CA GLU A 7 -29.18 4.32 29.88
C GLU A 7 -28.23 4.44 28.69
N ALA A 8 -26.94 4.15 28.91
CA ALA A 8 -25.96 4.07 27.84
C ALA A 8 -26.39 3.00 26.82
N ARG A 9 -26.79 3.42 25.61
CA ARG A 9 -27.22 2.52 24.54
C ARG A 9 -26.06 1.58 24.21
N ALA A 10 -26.29 0.27 24.33
CA ALA A 10 -25.31 -0.74 23.94
C ALA A 10 -24.84 -0.49 22.50
N ALA A 11 -23.51 -0.41 22.33
CA ALA A 11 -22.93 -0.22 21.01
C ALA A 11 -23.25 -1.44 20.13
N ALA A 12 -23.78 -1.19 18.94
CA ALA A 12 -23.96 -2.25 17.96
C ALA A 12 -22.57 -2.76 17.51
N ARG A 13 -22.42 -4.08 17.41
CA ARG A 13 -21.17 -4.77 17.05
C ARG A 13 -21.43 -5.64 15.83
N TRP A 14 -20.57 -5.53 14.83
CA TRP A 14 -20.64 -6.32 13.59
C TRP A 14 -19.25 -6.81 13.20
N ARG A 15 -19.22 -7.96 12.51
CA ARG A 15 -18.03 -8.52 11.86
C ARG A 15 -18.44 -9.01 10.48
N VAL A 16 -18.26 -8.14 9.49
CA VAL A 16 -18.71 -8.36 8.12
C VAL A 16 -17.59 -7.94 7.15
N LEU A 17 -17.57 -8.57 5.98
CA LEU A 17 -16.87 -8.04 4.82
C LEU A 17 -17.77 -6.99 4.17
N ILE A 18 -17.19 -5.86 3.78
CA ILE A 18 -17.89 -4.79 3.07
C ILE A 18 -17.25 -4.63 1.69
N LEU A 19 -18.09 -4.30 0.71
CA LEU A 19 -17.68 -3.86 -0.61
C LEU A 19 -18.18 -2.43 -0.78
N SER A 20 -17.31 -1.58 -1.29
CA SER A 20 -17.61 -0.20 -1.65
C SER A 20 -17.07 0.05 -3.05
N ALA A 21 -17.82 0.75 -3.89
CA ALA A 21 -17.40 1.16 -5.22
C ALA A 21 -17.37 2.69 -5.26
N GLY A 22 -16.28 3.26 -5.73
CA GLY A 22 -16.09 4.71 -5.83
C GLY A 22 -14.93 5.05 -6.76
N GLU A 23 -14.92 6.28 -7.24
CA GLU A 23 -13.89 6.78 -8.17
C GLU A 23 -12.54 7.00 -7.46
N VAL A 24 -12.59 7.34 -6.18
CA VAL A 24 -11.42 7.67 -5.37
C VAL A 24 -11.23 6.64 -4.24
N GLY A 25 -10.00 6.16 -4.09
CA GLY A 25 -9.61 5.27 -2.99
C GLY A 25 -9.53 6.00 -1.65
N LEU A 26 -9.39 5.24 -0.55
CA LEU A 26 -9.35 5.81 0.80
C LEU A 26 -8.20 6.82 0.98
N ALA A 27 -7.03 6.50 0.41
CA ALA A 27 -5.86 7.37 0.49
C ALA A 27 -6.08 8.72 -0.19
N GLN A 28 -6.68 8.70 -1.39
CA GLN A 28 -7.00 9.91 -2.13
C GLN A 28 -8.05 10.75 -1.40
N HIS A 29 -9.09 10.13 -0.88
CA HIS A 29 -10.12 10.83 -0.11
C HIS A 29 -9.57 11.46 1.18
N MET A 30 -8.61 10.82 1.85
CA MET A 30 -7.91 11.44 2.99
C MET A 30 -7.04 12.62 2.55
N ALA A 31 -6.39 12.53 1.40
CA ALA A 31 -5.56 13.61 0.87
C ALA A 31 -6.37 14.87 0.54
N GLU A 32 -7.61 14.75 0.07
CA GLU A 32 -8.52 15.87 -0.20
C GLU A 32 -8.77 16.75 1.04
N VAL A 33 -8.71 16.16 2.24
CA VAL A 33 -8.85 16.87 3.52
C VAL A 33 -7.51 17.13 4.22
N GLY A 34 -6.39 17.05 3.48
CA GLY A 34 -5.04 17.28 3.99
C GLY A 34 -4.57 16.24 5.01
N LYS A 35 -5.13 15.03 4.99
CA LYS A 35 -4.74 13.91 5.85
C LYS A 35 -4.06 12.81 5.06
N GLN A 36 -3.18 12.08 5.71
CA GLN A 36 -2.60 10.86 5.16
C GLN A 36 -3.33 9.65 5.72
N ALA A 37 -3.71 8.72 4.84
CA ALA A 37 -4.19 7.41 5.26
C ALA A 37 -3.04 6.63 5.89
N ARG A 38 -3.27 6.04 7.06
CA ARG A 38 -2.28 5.20 7.71
C ARG A 38 -2.31 3.81 7.10
N ALA A 39 -1.16 3.14 6.99
CA ALA A 39 -1.05 1.82 6.38
C ALA A 39 -2.03 0.77 6.97
N GLY A 40 -2.25 0.78 8.29
CA GLY A 40 -3.25 -0.08 8.94
C GLY A 40 -4.71 0.16 8.53
N GLN A 41 -5.05 1.35 8.00
CA GLN A 41 -6.38 1.63 7.43
C GLN A 41 -6.48 1.07 6.01
N SER A 42 -5.44 1.26 5.19
CA SER A 42 -5.37 0.76 3.81
C SER A 42 -5.35 -0.77 3.73
N VAL A 43 -4.76 -1.45 4.72
CA VAL A 43 -4.84 -2.93 4.85
C VAL A 43 -6.26 -3.41 5.19
N ARG A 44 -7.06 -2.57 5.84
CA ARG A 44 -8.43 -2.94 6.24
C ARG A 44 -9.43 -2.75 5.11
N LEU A 45 -9.20 -1.79 4.23
CA LEU A 45 -10.00 -1.46 3.05
C LEU A 45 -9.09 -1.56 1.83
N ALA A 46 -8.97 -2.76 1.25
CA ALA A 46 -8.11 -2.98 0.09
C ALA A 46 -8.78 -2.41 -1.16
N ASP A 47 -8.18 -1.36 -1.73
CA ASP A 47 -8.66 -0.71 -2.95
C ASP A 47 -8.25 -1.51 -4.20
N VAL A 48 -9.15 -2.35 -4.71
CA VAL A 48 -8.91 -3.15 -5.93
C VAL A 48 -9.27 -2.30 -7.16
N PRO A 49 -8.35 -2.11 -8.12
CA PRO A 49 -8.68 -1.39 -9.36
C PRO A 49 -9.72 -2.18 -10.17
N ALA A 50 -10.73 -1.47 -10.67
CA ALA A 50 -11.78 -2.04 -11.50
C ALA A 50 -11.49 -1.75 -12.99
N GLU A 51 -10.30 -2.13 -13.44
CA GLU A 51 -9.80 -1.90 -14.80
C GLU A 51 -9.48 -3.26 -15.42
N ALA A 52 -10.40 -3.77 -16.25
CA ALA A 52 -10.17 -4.99 -17.00
C ALA A 52 -9.41 -4.68 -18.29
N GLU A 53 -8.52 -5.60 -18.69
CA GLU A 53 -7.90 -5.56 -20.01
C GLU A 53 -8.95 -5.73 -21.12
N GLY A 54 -8.81 -5.01 -22.23
CA GLY A 54 -9.70 -5.13 -23.40
C GLY A 54 -10.72 -4.00 -23.59
N GLY A 55 -10.71 -2.97 -22.74
CA GLY A 55 -11.46 -1.73 -23.00
C GLY A 55 -12.98 -1.83 -22.80
N HIS A 56 -13.45 -2.86 -22.10
CA HIS A 56 -14.88 -3.08 -21.80
C HIS A 56 -15.27 -2.68 -20.37
N GLY A 57 -14.52 -1.75 -19.76
CA GLY A 57 -14.72 -1.31 -18.39
C GLY A 57 -14.22 -2.36 -17.38
N VAL A 58 -15.13 -2.86 -16.54
CA VAL A 58 -14.82 -3.82 -15.46
C VAL A 58 -14.88 -5.29 -15.89
N PHE A 59 -15.11 -5.56 -17.18
CA PHE A 59 -15.34 -6.91 -17.69
C PHE A 59 -14.23 -7.34 -18.65
N GLU A 60 -13.63 -8.50 -18.42
CA GLU A 60 -12.70 -9.14 -19.36
C GLU A 60 -13.45 -9.92 -20.47
N ARG A 61 -14.66 -10.40 -20.17
CA ARG A 61 -15.49 -11.20 -21.08
C ARG A 61 -16.93 -10.68 -21.09
N LEU A 62 -17.48 -10.52 -22.30
CA LEU A 62 -18.81 -9.94 -22.50
C LEU A 62 -19.96 -10.95 -22.50
N HIS A 63 -19.68 -12.25 -22.57
CA HIS A 63 -20.69 -13.32 -22.56
C HIS A 63 -21.87 -13.04 -23.52
N ASP A 64 -21.53 -12.82 -24.79
CA ASP A 64 -22.47 -12.52 -25.89
C ASP A 64 -23.15 -11.14 -25.84
N ALA A 65 -22.86 -10.31 -24.84
CA ALA A 65 -23.26 -8.90 -24.86
C ALA A 65 -22.45 -8.10 -25.90
N SER A 66 -23.06 -7.04 -26.46
CA SER A 66 -22.43 -6.19 -27.48
C SER A 66 -21.26 -5.36 -26.95
N ASP A 67 -21.33 -4.93 -25.70
CA ASP A 67 -20.30 -4.16 -25.01
C ASP A 67 -20.47 -4.27 -23.47
N GLY A 68 -19.56 -3.63 -22.73
CA GLY A 68 -19.60 -3.64 -21.26
C GLY A 68 -20.83 -2.93 -20.67
N ALA A 69 -21.40 -1.94 -21.38
CA ALA A 69 -22.59 -1.24 -20.92
C ALA A 69 -23.83 -2.15 -21.04
N ALA A 70 -23.94 -2.90 -22.14
CA ALA A 70 -24.98 -3.90 -22.35
C ALA A 70 -24.89 -5.02 -21.31
N LEU A 71 -23.70 -5.56 -21.03
CA LEU A 71 -23.53 -6.57 -19.98
C LEU A 71 -23.90 -6.01 -18.60
N SER A 72 -23.48 -4.78 -18.27
CA SER A 72 -23.85 -4.13 -17.01
C SER A 72 -25.38 -3.98 -16.87
N ALA A 73 -26.06 -3.58 -17.93
CA ALA A 73 -27.52 -3.45 -17.93
C ALA A 73 -28.21 -4.80 -17.72
N LEU A 74 -27.75 -5.86 -18.40
CA LEU A 74 -28.26 -7.22 -18.24
C LEU A 74 -28.11 -7.72 -16.80
N LEU A 75 -26.92 -7.53 -16.19
CA LEU A 75 -26.66 -7.95 -14.81
C LEU A 75 -27.52 -7.17 -13.80
N LYS A 76 -27.67 -5.85 -13.99
CA LYS A 76 -28.53 -5.02 -13.12
C LYS A 76 -29.99 -5.47 -13.17
N ASP A 77 -30.50 -5.70 -14.38
CA ASP A 77 -31.88 -6.11 -14.62
C ASP A 77 -32.16 -7.52 -14.06
N ALA A 78 -31.23 -8.46 -14.25
CA ALA A 78 -31.30 -9.79 -13.63
C ALA A 78 -31.28 -9.73 -12.10
N ALA A 79 -30.37 -8.94 -11.51
CA ALA A 79 -30.25 -8.79 -10.06
C ALA A 79 -31.46 -8.09 -9.44
N ALA A 80 -32.14 -7.19 -10.17
CA ALA A 80 -33.36 -6.53 -9.71
C ALA A 80 -34.56 -7.50 -9.66
N ARG A 81 -34.64 -8.45 -10.61
CA ARG A 81 -35.70 -9.46 -10.66
C ARG A 81 -35.46 -10.64 -9.72
N THR A 82 -34.22 -11.02 -9.50
CA THR A 82 -33.88 -12.22 -8.75
C THR A 82 -32.67 -11.97 -7.86
N TYR A 83 -32.93 -11.89 -6.55
CA TYR A 83 -31.91 -11.67 -5.53
C TYR A 83 -32.18 -12.51 -4.27
N GLY A 84 -31.16 -12.66 -3.43
CA GLY A 84 -31.26 -13.33 -2.12
C GLY A 84 -31.28 -14.86 -2.15
N ALA A 85 -31.50 -15.50 -3.30
CA ALA A 85 -31.56 -16.96 -3.42
C ALA A 85 -30.28 -17.72 -3.01
N PRO A 86 -29.05 -17.24 -3.29
CA PRO A 86 -27.83 -17.96 -2.92
C PRO A 86 -27.62 -18.14 -1.40
N TRP A 87 -28.04 -17.15 -0.60
CA TRP A 87 -27.67 -17.09 0.82
C TRP A 87 -28.31 -18.20 1.67
N PRO A 88 -29.63 -18.48 1.59
CA PRO A 88 -30.24 -19.60 2.31
C PRO A 88 -29.62 -20.96 1.95
N LEU A 89 -29.30 -21.19 0.67
CA LEU A 89 -28.66 -22.42 0.20
C LEU A 89 -27.25 -22.57 0.77
N TRP A 90 -26.49 -21.47 0.77
CA TRP A 90 -25.15 -21.42 1.34
C TRP A 90 -25.16 -21.69 2.84
N MET A 91 -26.04 -21.01 3.58
CA MET A 91 -26.16 -21.21 5.03
C MET A 91 -26.57 -22.64 5.38
N GLY A 92 -27.58 -23.19 4.70
CA GLY A 92 -28.00 -24.57 4.92
C GLY A 92 -26.94 -25.61 4.54
N TYR A 93 -26.02 -25.29 3.63
CA TYR A 93 -24.86 -26.13 3.34
C TYR A 93 -23.80 -26.01 4.45
N LEU A 94 -23.42 -24.79 4.83
CA LEU A 94 -22.37 -24.53 5.83
C LEU A 94 -22.72 -25.08 7.21
N THR A 95 -23.97 -24.96 7.65
CA THR A 95 -24.40 -25.44 8.99
C THR A 95 -24.40 -26.97 9.11
N GLN A 96 -24.26 -27.68 7.99
CA GLN A 96 -24.16 -29.14 7.96
C GLN A 96 -22.72 -29.64 7.86
N GLN A 97 -21.74 -28.73 7.71
CA GLN A 97 -20.32 -29.10 7.66
C GLN A 97 -19.76 -29.28 9.07
N ASP A 98 -18.84 -30.22 9.21
CA ASP A 98 -18.04 -30.32 10.43
C ASP A 98 -17.09 -29.12 10.55
N SER A 99 -17.25 -28.34 11.61
CA SER A 99 -16.53 -27.07 11.80
C SER A 99 -15.00 -27.24 11.91
N PRO A 100 -14.47 -28.20 12.70
CA PRO A 100 -13.03 -28.51 12.71
C PRO A 100 -12.48 -28.88 11.33
N THR A 101 -13.15 -29.77 10.61
CA THR A 101 -12.74 -30.19 9.25
C THR A 101 -12.74 -29.01 8.28
N LEU A 102 -13.80 -28.21 8.27
CA LEU A 102 -13.91 -27.04 7.40
C LEU A 102 -12.82 -26.00 7.74
N THR A 103 -12.53 -25.82 9.03
CA THR A 103 -11.46 -24.92 9.49
C THR A 103 -10.08 -25.41 9.03
N ALA A 104 -9.82 -26.71 9.08
CA ALA A 104 -8.57 -27.29 8.59
C ALA A 104 -8.42 -27.08 7.06
N GLN A 105 -9.48 -27.32 6.29
CA GLN A 105 -9.49 -27.07 4.84
C GLN A 105 -9.26 -25.60 4.50
N LEU A 106 -9.90 -24.68 5.24
CA LEU A 106 -9.68 -23.24 5.06
C LEU A 106 -8.22 -22.86 5.32
N ARG A 107 -7.61 -23.38 6.38
CA ARG A 107 -6.19 -23.13 6.70
C ARG A 107 -5.29 -23.63 5.59
N GLU A 108 -5.45 -24.87 5.17
CA GLU A 108 -4.66 -25.46 4.09
C GLU A 108 -4.81 -24.68 2.77
N SER A 109 -6.04 -24.30 2.42
CA SER A 109 -6.31 -23.47 1.24
C SER A 109 -5.68 -22.08 1.36
N THR A 110 -5.67 -21.51 2.57
CA THR A 110 -5.06 -20.20 2.83
C THR A 110 -3.55 -20.28 2.68
N ASP A 111 -2.90 -21.27 3.29
CA ASP A 111 -1.46 -21.47 3.20
C ASP A 111 -1.03 -21.68 1.74
N ARG A 112 -1.79 -22.45 0.97
CA ARG A 112 -1.54 -22.66 -0.46
C ARG A 112 -1.68 -21.37 -1.26
N PHE A 113 -2.72 -20.57 -1.01
CA PHE A 113 -2.92 -19.28 -1.67
C PHE A 113 -1.74 -18.34 -1.38
N LEU A 114 -1.34 -18.24 -0.10
CA LEU A 114 -0.22 -17.40 0.30
C LEU A 114 1.08 -17.85 -0.34
N ALA A 115 1.40 -19.14 -0.31
CA ALA A 115 2.62 -19.68 -0.92
C ALA A 115 2.68 -19.48 -2.45
N THR A 116 1.52 -19.41 -3.11
CA THR A 116 1.45 -19.28 -4.57
C THR A 116 1.50 -17.82 -5.03
N TYR A 117 0.83 -16.92 -4.32
CA TYR A 117 0.56 -15.56 -4.81
C TYR A 117 1.24 -14.46 -4.02
N VAL A 118 1.80 -14.73 -2.84
CA VAL A 118 2.45 -13.70 -2.01
C VAL A 118 3.97 -13.82 -2.14
N PRO A 119 4.67 -12.73 -2.51
CA PRO A 119 6.13 -12.71 -2.55
C PRO A 119 6.75 -13.09 -1.19
N GLU A 120 7.91 -13.75 -1.20
CA GLU A 120 8.58 -14.19 0.04
C GLU A 120 9.00 -13.01 0.95
N ASP A 121 9.36 -11.88 0.34
CA ASP A 121 9.76 -10.64 0.99
C ASP A 121 8.58 -9.72 1.35
N ALA A 122 7.35 -10.17 1.12
CA ALA A 122 6.16 -9.36 1.33
C ALA A 122 6.01 -8.90 2.79
N SER A 123 5.73 -7.61 2.97
CA SER A 123 5.45 -7.05 4.29
C SER A 123 4.27 -7.74 4.98
N GLY A 124 4.24 -7.72 6.32
CA GLY A 124 3.13 -8.28 7.10
C GLY A 124 1.77 -7.63 6.79
N GLU A 125 1.75 -6.47 6.15
CA GLU A 125 0.55 -5.84 5.60
C GLU A 125 -0.01 -6.57 4.40
N VAL A 126 0.83 -6.84 3.40
CA VAL A 126 0.48 -7.64 2.22
C VAL A 126 -0.05 -8.99 2.64
N ARG A 127 0.64 -9.65 3.58
CA ARG A 127 0.24 -10.97 4.07
C ARG A 127 -1.16 -10.96 4.69
N ARG A 128 -1.48 -9.94 5.50
CA ARG A 128 -2.81 -9.77 6.12
C ARG A 128 -3.91 -9.47 5.10
N VAL A 129 -3.61 -8.76 4.01
CA VAL A 129 -4.58 -8.57 2.92
C VAL A 129 -4.78 -9.88 2.18
N ALA A 130 -3.70 -10.56 1.81
CA ALA A 130 -3.74 -11.83 1.09
C ALA A 130 -4.53 -12.92 1.84
N GLU A 131 -4.41 -13.00 3.17
CA GLU A 131 -5.22 -13.92 4.00
C GLU A 131 -6.74 -13.71 3.80
N ARG A 132 -7.19 -12.47 3.62
CA ARG A 132 -8.62 -12.18 3.39
C ARG A 132 -9.05 -12.58 1.98
N PHE A 133 -8.20 -12.33 0.98
CA PHE A 133 -8.45 -12.80 -0.38
C PHE A 133 -8.50 -14.33 -0.42
N ALA A 134 -7.60 -15.01 0.28
CA ALA A 134 -7.61 -16.47 0.37
C ALA A 134 -8.93 -17.04 0.96
N VAL A 135 -9.51 -16.37 1.98
CA VAL A 135 -10.83 -16.73 2.51
C VAL A 135 -11.92 -16.60 1.44
N VAL A 136 -11.90 -15.54 0.62
CA VAL A 136 -12.85 -15.34 -0.48
C VAL A 136 -12.67 -16.39 -1.57
N ALA A 137 -11.43 -16.70 -1.95
CA ALA A 137 -11.12 -17.77 -2.90
C ALA A 137 -11.66 -19.13 -2.43
N PHE A 138 -11.36 -19.51 -1.18
CA PHE A 138 -11.86 -20.75 -0.58
C PHE A 138 -13.39 -20.80 -0.55
N ALA A 139 -14.04 -19.71 -0.13
CA ALA A 139 -15.50 -19.63 -0.11
C ALA A 139 -16.10 -19.79 -1.51
N GLY A 140 -15.48 -19.20 -2.54
CA GLY A 140 -15.90 -19.32 -3.93
C GLY A 140 -15.74 -20.75 -4.47
N GLU A 141 -14.60 -21.41 -4.21
CA GLU A 141 -14.42 -22.82 -4.60
C GLU A 141 -15.46 -23.72 -3.91
N LEU A 142 -15.67 -23.52 -2.61
CA LEU A 142 -16.62 -24.29 -1.82
C LEU A 142 -18.07 -24.06 -2.29
N ALA A 143 -18.45 -22.82 -2.61
CA ALA A 143 -19.75 -22.50 -3.18
C ALA A 143 -19.95 -23.14 -4.58
N SER A 144 -18.87 -23.28 -5.35
CA SER A 144 -18.89 -23.91 -6.68
C SER A 144 -19.08 -25.42 -6.59
N SER A 145 -18.38 -26.08 -5.65
CA SER A 145 -18.40 -27.53 -5.50
C SER A 145 -19.46 -28.08 -4.56
N CYS A 146 -20.17 -27.23 -3.81
CA CYS A 146 -21.23 -27.69 -2.91
C CYS A 146 -22.35 -28.39 -3.71
N ARG A 147 -23.15 -29.20 -3.02
CA ARG A 147 -24.26 -29.97 -3.64
C ARG A 147 -25.22 -29.13 -4.48
N HIS A 148 -25.34 -27.83 -4.15
CA HIS A 148 -26.24 -26.88 -4.81
C HIS A 148 -25.59 -26.14 -5.97
N ARG A 149 -24.27 -26.29 -6.18
CA ARG A 149 -23.48 -25.61 -7.22
C ARG A 149 -23.83 -24.12 -7.34
N ILE A 150 -23.80 -23.40 -6.22
CA ILE A 150 -24.36 -22.05 -6.08
C ILE A 150 -23.82 -21.08 -7.15
N THR A 151 -22.51 -21.12 -7.41
CA THR A 151 -21.89 -20.36 -8.51
C THR A 151 -21.74 -21.20 -9.78
N GLY A 152 -21.58 -22.52 -9.64
CA GLY A 152 -21.37 -23.45 -10.75
C GLY A 152 -20.04 -23.28 -11.48
N TRP A 153 -19.09 -22.51 -10.93
CA TRP A 153 -17.83 -22.23 -11.61
C TRP A 153 -16.93 -23.47 -11.74
N PRO A 154 -16.10 -23.54 -12.80
CA PRO A 154 -15.09 -24.58 -12.93
C PRO A 154 -14.10 -24.56 -11.75
N LYS A 155 -13.55 -25.73 -11.42
CA LYS A 155 -12.53 -25.87 -10.37
C LYS A 155 -11.38 -24.89 -10.60
N GLY A 156 -11.03 -24.14 -9.57
CA GLY A 156 -9.95 -23.15 -9.60
C GLY A 156 -10.32 -21.79 -10.17
N GLU A 157 -11.53 -21.60 -10.73
CA GLU A 157 -11.94 -20.31 -11.31
C GLU A 157 -12.07 -19.23 -10.22
N ALA A 158 -12.68 -19.57 -9.07
CA ALA A 158 -12.78 -18.63 -7.95
C ALA A 158 -11.40 -18.21 -7.46
N THR A 159 -10.50 -19.18 -7.31
CA THR A 159 -9.12 -18.93 -6.87
C THR A 159 -8.38 -18.03 -7.86
N ARG A 160 -8.47 -18.30 -9.17
CA ARG A 160 -7.83 -17.49 -10.21
C ARG A 160 -8.37 -16.06 -10.24
N GLY A 161 -9.69 -15.89 -10.22
CA GLY A 161 -10.30 -14.55 -10.24
C GLY A 161 -9.92 -13.72 -9.02
N VAL A 162 -9.97 -14.33 -7.83
CA VAL A 162 -9.56 -13.65 -6.59
C VAL A 162 -8.06 -13.35 -6.58
N ALA A 163 -7.23 -14.26 -7.10
CA ALA A 163 -5.80 -14.03 -7.23
C ALA A 163 -5.50 -12.86 -8.18
N ALA A 164 -6.19 -12.75 -9.32
CA ALA A 164 -6.05 -11.63 -10.23
C ALA A 164 -6.36 -10.29 -9.53
N CYS A 165 -7.47 -10.21 -8.79
CA CYS A 165 -7.80 -9.02 -7.99
C CYS A 165 -6.73 -8.70 -6.93
N PHE A 166 -6.17 -9.72 -6.26
CA PHE A 166 -5.10 -9.53 -5.28
C PHE A 166 -3.82 -8.98 -5.93
N GLN A 167 -3.43 -9.52 -7.08
CA GLN A 167 -2.24 -9.06 -7.81
C GLN A 167 -2.42 -7.63 -8.33
N ALA A 168 -3.59 -7.30 -8.86
CA ALA A 168 -3.90 -5.93 -9.29
C ALA A 168 -3.83 -4.93 -8.12
N TRP A 169 -4.35 -5.32 -6.94
CA TRP A 169 -4.18 -4.54 -5.71
C TRP A 169 -2.70 -4.40 -5.30
N LEU A 170 -1.93 -5.48 -5.34
CA LEU A 170 -0.52 -5.50 -4.95
C LEU A 170 0.33 -4.59 -5.86
N GLN A 171 0.10 -4.64 -7.17
CA GLN A 171 0.75 -3.78 -8.16
C GLN A 171 0.43 -2.31 -7.90
N ARG A 172 -0.86 -1.96 -7.71
CA ARG A 172 -1.29 -0.57 -7.43
C ARG A 172 -0.71 -0.02 -6.12
N ARG A 173 -0.43 -0.89 -5.14
CA ARG A 173 0.18 -0.49 -3.86
C ARG A 173 1.65 -0.09 -3.98
N GLY A 174 2.36 -0.51 -5.03
CA GLY A 174 3.83 -0.36 -5.14
C GLY A 174 4.62 -1.65 -4.90
N GLY A 175 3.96 -2.83 -4.87
CA GLY A 175 4.62 -4.14 -4.75
C GLY A 175 4.68 -4.71 -3.33
N SER A 176 5.68 -5.57 -3.07
CA SER A 176 5.88 -6.32 -1.82
C SER A 176 6.27 -5.44 -0.62
N GLY A 177 6.78 -4.23 -0.90
CA GLY A 177 7.28 -3.24 0.05
C GLY A 177 6.23 -2.67 1.01
N SER A 178 6.65 -1.78 1.90
CA SER A 178 5.76 -1.00 2.76
C SER A 178 5.33 0.26 2.02
N ALA A 179 4.03 0.50 1.86
CA ALA A 179 3.51 1.71 1.19
C ALA A 179 4.02 3.01 1.85
N ASP A 180 4.32 2.96 3.16
CA ASP A 180 4.92 4.08 3.89
C ASP A 180 6.38 4.32 3.46
N THR A 181 7.12 3.27 3.12
CA THR A 181 8.51 3.38 2.65
C THR A 181 8.57 3.97 1.24
N ASP A 182 7.73 3.52 0.33
CA ASP A 182 7.71 4.06 -1.04
C ASP A 182 7.30 5.53 -1.06
N ALA A 183 6.30 5.90 -0.25
CA ALA A 183 5.88 7.29 -0.06
C ALA A 183 7.01 8.15 0.53
N LEU A 184 7.78 7.62 1.48
CA LEU A 184 8.96 8.29 2.04
C LEU A 184 10.04 8.52 0.97
N LEU A 185 10.39 7.48 0.20
CA LEU A 185 11.40 7.57 -0.86
C LEU A 185 10.98 8.58 -1.94
N SER A 186 9.73 8.52 -2.39
CA SER A 186 9.17 9.47 -3.34
C SER A 186 9.25 10.92 -2.83
N ARG A 187 8.90 11.15 -1.56
CA ARG A 187 8.98 12.48 -0.94
C ARG A 187 10.41 13.01 -0.86
N VAL A 188 11.36 12.16 -0.47
CA VAL A 188 12.78 12.52 -0.39
C VAL A 188 13.33 12.87 -1.78
N ARG A 189 12.98 12.10 -2.81
CA ARG A 189 13.35 12.38 -4.19
C ARG A 189 12.80 13.73 -4.66
N ALA A 190 11.50 13.96 -4.49
CA ALA A 190 10.85 15.21 -4.88
C ALA A 190 11.51 16.44 -4.24
N PHE A 191 11.95 16.32 -2.98
CA PHE A 191 12.71 17.38 -2.31
C PHE A 191 14.03 17.68 -3.05
N PHE A 192 14.82 16.66 -3.38
CA PHE A 192 16.12 16.85 -4.03
C PHE A 192 16.01 17.28 -5.49
N GLU A 193 14.99 16.83 -6.22
CA GLU A 193 14.68 17.32 -7.57
C GLU A 193 14.32 18.82 -7.57
N ALA A 194 13.52 19.27 -6.60
CA ALA A 194 13.09 20.67 -6.51
C ALA A 194 14.16 21.60 -5.90
N HIS A 195 15.00 21.08 -4.99
CA HIS A 195 15.81 21.93 -4.09
C HIS A 195 17.29 21.55 -4.01
N GLY A 196 17.73 20.50 -4.71
CA GLY A 196 19.10 19.98 -4.64
C GLY A 196 20.18 20.99 -5.05
N GLU A 197 19.85 21.96 -5.91
CA GLU A 197 20.78 23.01 -6.34
C GLU A 197 20.58 24.36 -5.64
N SER A 198 19.35 24.66 -5.22
CA SER A 198 18.96 26.00 -4.73
C SER A 198 18.98 26.14 -3.22
N ARG A 199 18.81 25.05 -2.45
CA ARG A 199 18.76 25.07 -0.98
C ARG A 199 19.89 24.30 -0.29
N LEU A 200 20.82 23.73 -1.08
CA LEU A 200 22.00 23.03 -0.60
C LEU A 200 23.27 23.81 -0.96
N GLU A 201 23.89 24.39 0.05
CA GLU A 201 25.09 25.20 -0.10
C GLU A 201 26.30 24.33 -0.50
N PRO A 202 27.03 24.66 -1.58
CA PRO A 202 28.25 23.96 -1.93
C PRO A 202 29.31 24.09 -0.81
N LEU A 203 29.71 22.96 -0.22
CA LEU A 203 30.82 22.88 0.74
C LEU A 203 32.14 23.07 -0.02
N ARG A 204 32.56 24.33 -0.19
CA ARG A 204 33.85 24.70 -0.76
C ARG A 204 34.74 25.33 0.30
N TYR A 205 35.99 24.90 0.37
CA TYR A 205 36.99 25.53 1.23
C TYR A 205 37.59 26.74 0.50
N GLY A 206 37.52 27.93 1.13
CA GLY A 206 38.23 29.13 0.65
C GLY A 206 37.53 29.99 -0.40
N GLN A 207 36.25 29.76 -0.70
CA GLN A 207 35.44 30.65 -1.54
C GLN A 207 34.15 31.05 -0.81
N GLU A 208 33.83 32.33 -0.78
CA GLU A 208 32.52 32.82 -0.32
C GLU A 208 31.45 32.38 -1.32
N ALA A 209 30.53 31.53 -0.87
CA ALA A 209 29.33 31.19 -1.63
C ALA A 209 28.26 32.27 -1.40
N PRO A 210 27.46 32.61 -2.42
CA PRO A 210 26.32 33.49 -2.22
C PRO A 210 25.35 32.89 -1.19
N PRO A 211 24.67 33.73 -0.38
CA PRO A 211 23.78 33.25 0.66
C PRO A 211 22.65 32.40 0.09
N VAL A 212 22.46 31.21 0.66
CA VAL A 212 21.40 30.28 0.28
C VAL A 212 20.14 30.61 1.07
N ARG A 213 19.09 31.04 0.38
CA ARG A 213 17.77 31.28 0.98
C ARG A 213 17.16 29.96 1.46
N ASP A 214 16.54 29.97 2.64
CA ASP A 214 15.85 28.81 3.23
C ASP A 214 16.72 27.54 3.24
N ARG A 215 18.03 27.69 3.52
CA ARG A 215 19.05 26.63 3.45
C ARG A 215 18.61 25.38 4.21
N ALA A 216 18.53 24.27 3.47
CA ALA A 216 18.17 22.96 4.00
C ALA A 216 19.39 22.08 4.30
N GLY A 217 20.57 22.46 3.82
CA GLY A 217 21.78 21.70 4.00
C GLY A 217 22.92 22.16 3.11
N PHE A 218 23.81 21.23 2.82
CA PHE A 218 25.00 21.42 2.04
C PHE A 218 25.14 20.34 0.98
N ARG A 219 25.99 20.56 -0.01
CA ARG A 219 26.40 19.53 -0.97
C ARG A 219 27.90 19.51 -1.15
N ARG A 220 28.47 18.33 -1.32
CA ARG A 220 29.90 18.16 -1.65
C ARG A 220 30.08 17.05 -2.67
N PHE A 221 31.26 16.94 -3.23
CA PHE A 221 31.66 15.75 -3.97
C PHE A 221 32.37 14.79 -3.00
N ASP A 222 32.06 13.50 -3.09
CA ASP A 222 32.84 12.46 -2.44
C ASP A 222 34.17 12.23 -3.17
N GLU A 223 34.98 11.30 -2.66
CA GLU A 223 36.32 10.98 -3.19
C GLU A 223 36.28 10.49 -4.66
N VAL A 224 35.11 10.03 -5.13
CA VAL A 224 34.89 9.50 -6.48
C VAL A 224 34.21 10.53 -7.38
N GLY A 225 33.97 11.75 -6.88
CA GLY A 225 33.33 12.84 -7.63
C GLY A 225 31.80 12.77 -7.66
N VAL A 226 31.19 11.91 -6.86
CA VAL A 226 29.72 11.81 -6.75
C VAL A 226 29.20 12.88 -5.81
N THR A 227 28.08 13.52 -6.16
CA THR A 227 27.46 14.51 -5.28
C THR A 227 26.87 13.82 -4.04
N GLU A 228 27.22 14.30 -2.86
CA GLU A 228 26.55 13.96 -1.61
C GLU A 228 25.69 15.14 -1.16
N TYR A 229 24.47 14.86 -0.73
CA TYR A 229 23.60 15.85 -0.11
C TYR A 229 23.65 15.70 1.41
N LEU A 230 24.03 16.77 2.10
CA LEU A 230 24.16 16.81 3.56
C LEU A 230 23.02 17.64 4.13
N VAL A 231 21.98 16.98 4.61
CA VAL A 231 20.73 17.63 5.05
C VAL A 231 20.80 17.96 6.55
N LEU A 232 20.33 19.16 6.90
CA LEU A 232 20.20 19.60 8.30
C LEU A 232 19.09 18.83 9.04
N PRO A 233 19.22 18.61 10.37
CA PRO A 233 18.23 17.83 11.12
C PRO A 233 16.80 18.37 11.05
N GLU A 234 16.61 19.68 11.10
CA GLU A 234 15.26 20.28 11.02
C GLU A 234 14.67 20.17 9.62
N ALA A 235 15.48 20.34 8.57
CA ALA A 235 15.02 20.14 7.18
C ALA A 235 14.63 18.68 6.94
N LEU A 236 15.44 17.73 7.45
CA LEU A 236 15.09 16.31 7.39
C LEU A 236 13.74 16.07 8.08
N LYS A 237 13.58 16.52 9.33
CA LYS A 237 12.38 16.24 10.13
C LYS A 237 11.12 16.90 9.58
N ARG A 238 11.20 18.17 9.20
CA ARG A 238 10.03 18.99 8.81
C ARG A 238 9.66 18.87 7.36
N GLU A 239 10.62 18.54 6.50
CA GLU A 239 10.41 18.56 5.05
C GLU A 239 10.51 17.16 4.45
N LEU A 240 11.66 16.49 4.60
CA LEU A 240 11.89 15.17 3.99
C LEU A 240 11.05 14.07 4.66
N CYS A 241 10.94 14.09 5.98
CA CYS A 241 10.21 13.09 6.78
C CYS A 241 8.87 13.62 7.31
N ALA A 242 8.33 14.70 6.74
CA ALA A 242 7.06 15.26 7.19
C ALA A 242 5.93 14.22 7.04
N GLY A 243 5.20 13.95 8.12
CA GLY A 243 4.16 12.92 8.17
C GLY A 243 4.66 11.53 8.58
N PHE A 244 5.97 11.33 8.71
CA PHE A 244 6.59 10.06 9.11
C PHE A 244 7.27 10.17 10.49
N ASP A 245 7.44 9.04 11.18
CA ASP A 245 8.31 9.00 12.37
C ASP A 245 9.78 9.16 11.92
N PRO A 246 10.52 10.17 12.39
CA PRO A 246 11.87 10.43 11.90
C PRO A 246 12.87 9.31 12.17
N ARG A 247 12.70 8.54 13.26
CA ARG A 247 13.63 7.44 13.57
C ARG A 247 13.39 6.28 12.61
N GLN A 248 12.12 5.91 12.40
CA GLN A 248 11.75 4.88 11.44
C GLN A 248 12.16 5.28 10.02
N ALA A 249 11.84 6.50 9.60
CA ALA A 249 12.18 7.00 8.27
C ALA A 249 13.69 6.94 7.98
N THR A 250 14.53 7.36 8.92
CA THR A 250 15.99 7.26 8.72
C THR A 250 16.49 5.82 8.63
N ARG A 251 15.86 4.87 9.31
CA ARG A 251 16.21 3.44 9.21
C ARG A 251 15.83 2.88 7.84
N GLU A 252 14.65 3.24 7.34
CA GLU A 252 14.18 2.83 6.00
C GLU A 252 15.06 3.42 4.89
N LEU A 253 15.46 4.69 5.02
CA LEU A 253 16.40 5.32 4.09
C LEU A 253 17.80 4.70 4.10
N ILE A 254 18.27 4.20 5.25
CA ILE A 254 19.51 3.43 5.34
C ILE A 254 19.34 2.08 4.65
N ALA A 255 18.23 1.38 4.90
CA ALA A 255 17.95 0.07 4.30
C ALA A 255 17.84 0.15 2.77
N ALA A 256 17.26 1.23 2.24
CA ALA A 256 17.21 1.52 0.81
C ALA A 256 18.57 1.97 0.23
N GLY A 257 19.57 2.22 1.07
CA GLY A 257 20.89 2.71 0.65
C GLY A 257 20.93 4.19 0.26
N TRP A 258 19.88 4.96 0.53
CA TRP A 258 19.80 6.38 0.21
C TRP A 258 20.55 7.23 1.24
N LEU A 259 20.49 6.84 2.51
CA LEU A 259 21.15 7.52 3.62
C LEU A 259 22.39 6.74 4.07
N LYS A 260 23.57 7.38 4.05
CA LYS A 260 24.83 6.80 4.50
C LYS A 260 24.91 6.86 6.04
N PRO A 261 24.95 5.72 6.76
CA PRO A 261 25.12 5.74 8.20
C PRO A 261 26.54 6.19 8.58
N SER A 262 26.67 6.71 9.80
CA SER A 262 27.96 7.02 10.43
C SER A 262 28.71 5.73 10.79
N THR A 263 30.01 5.84 11.06
CA THR A 263 30.86 4.71 11.50
C THR A 263 30.38 4.06 12.80
N ASP A 264 29.65 4.80 13.64
CA ASP A 264 29.00 4.30 14.86
C ASP A 264 27.58 3.75 14.63
N GLY A 265 27.17 3.55 13.37
CA GLY A 265 25.86 3.02 12.99
C GLY A 265 24.70 3.99 13.16
N LYS A 266 24.95 5.24 13.56
CA LYS A 266 23.91 6.28 13.68
C LYS A 266 23.54 6.85 12.32
N SER A 267 22.30 7.31 12.19
CA SER A 267 21.77 7.88 10.95
C SER A 267 22.31 9.26 10.57
N SER A 268 22.89 10.00 11.52
CA SER A 268 23.57 11.27 11.26
C SER A 268 25.08 11.12 11.41
N GLN A 269 25.84 11.99 10.73
CA GLN A 269 27.30 12.05 10.76
C GLN A 269 27.76 13.42 11.29
N SER A 270 28.91 13.46 11.97
CA SER A 270 29.53 14.74 12.36
C SER A 270 30.38 15.24 11.21
N VAL A 271 30.02 16.39 10.64
CA VAL A 271 30.72 16.97 9.49
C VAL A 271 31.18 18.38 9.85
N ARG A 272 32.44 18.68 9.54
CA ARG A 272 33.00 20.03 9.69
C ARG A 272 32.56 20.88 8.51
N VAL A 273 31.79 21.92 8.80
CA VAL A 273 31.32 22.91 7.84
C VAL A 273 32.20 24.17 7.98
N PRO A 274 32.76 24.71 6.88
CA PRO A 274 33.47 25.98 6.90
C PRO A 274 32.61 27.07 7.54
N SER A 275 33.22 27.90 8.38
CA SER A 275 32.56 29.03 9.08
C SER A 275 31.49 28.67 10.13
N LEU A 276 30.95 27.44 10.13
CA LEU A 276 29.91 27.00 11.07
C LEU A 276 30.39 25.91 12.06
N GLY A 277 31.60 25.39 11.87
CA GLY A 277 32.18 24.37 12.75
C GLY A 277 31.61 22.97 12.51
N SER A 278 31.78 22.08 13.48
CA SER A 278 31.29 20.71 13.38
C SER A 278 29.80 20.63 13.72
N MET A 279 29.00 20.02 12.83
CA MET A 279 27.57 19.81 13.05
C MET A 279 27.11 18.44 12.57
N ARG A 280 25.93 18.02 13.04
CA ARG A 280 25.33 16.74 12.70
C ARG A 280 24.48 16.87 11.45
N LEU A 281 24.82 16.13 10.40
CA LEU A 281 24.16 16.15 9.10
C LEU A 281 23.76 14.74 8.67
N TYR A 282 22.72 14.66 7.85
CA TYR A 282 22.26 13.42 7.23
C TYR A 282 22.79 13.36 5.80
N VAL A 283 23.61 12.34 5.50
CA VAL A 283 24.36 12.28 4.24
C VAL A 283 23.65 11.34 3.27
N PHE A 284 23.12 11.89 2.18
CA PHE A 284 22.45 11.15 1.12
C PHE A 284 23.36 10.94 -0.09
N ASP A 285 23.26 9.77 -0.72
CA ASP A 285 23.92 9.47 -1.99
C ASP A 285 23.05 9.94 -3.16
N SER A 286 23.50 10.95 -3.91
CA SER A 286 22.71 11.50 -5.02
C SER A 286 22.42 10.49 -6.12
N ARG A 287 23.29 9.49 -6.34
CA ARG A 287 23.05 8.47 -7.37
C ARG A 287 21.82 7.66 -7.03
N LYS A 288 21.71 7.23 -5.78
CA LYS A 288 20.59 6.41 -5.30
C LYS A 288 19.28 7.19 -5.24
N VAL A 289 19.36 8.46 -4.85
CA VAL A 289 18.20 9.36 -4.83
C VAL A 289 17.63 9.60 -6.23
N HIS A 290 18.49 9.69 -7.26
CA HIS A 290 18.07 9.98 -8.64
C HIS A 290 17.97 8.74 -9.53
N ASP A 291 18.39 7.57 -9.06
CA ASP A 291 18.29 6.32 -9.82
C ASP A 291 16.82 6.01 -10.11
N SER A 292 16.46 5.86 -11.38
CA SER A 292 15.11 5.52 -11.83
C SER A 292 14.85 4.01 -11.82
N ALA A 293 15.84 3.19 -11.44
CA ALA A 293 15.72 1.74 -11.32
C ALA A 293 15.39 1.32 -9.87
N LEU A 294 14.16 1.60 -9.42
CA LEU A 294 13.51 0.97 -8.27
C LEU A 294 12.15 0.42 -8.71
#